data_AF-A0A258CSD5-F1
#
_entry.id   AF-A0A258CSD5-F1
#
_cell.length_a   1.000
_cell.length_b   1.000
_cell.length_c   1.000
_cell.angle_alpha   90.00
_cell.angle_beta   90.00
_cell.angle_gamma   90.00
#
_symmetry.space_group_name_H-M   'P 1'
#
loop_
_entity.id
_entity.type
_entity.pdbx_description
1 polymer ?
#
loop_
_entity_poly.entity_id
_entity_poly.type
_entity_poly.pdbx_seq_one_letter_code
_entity_poly.pdbx_strand_id
1 'polypeptide(L)'
;MPRHTALPATLPPRLIGREAAAAYCAVSASFFDQLVDRGLMPAPKLIGDKRRAWDVRALDLAIDRLPVDGEVSQADDTWADVDAA
;
A
#
# COMPACT_ATOMS: atom_id res chain seq x y z
N MET A 1 16.42 3.27 -17.13
CA MET A 1 16.35 4.65 -16.62
C MET A 1 14.92 4.94 -16.15
N PRO A 2 14.69 5.29 -14.88
CA PRO A 2 13.36 5.62 -14.40
C PRO A 2 12.85 6.89 -15.10
N ARG A 3 11.66 6.83 -15.74
CA ARG A 3 11.03 7.97 -16.43
C ARG A 3 10.52 9.07 -15.48
N HIS A 4 10.81 8.99 -14.19
CA HIS A 4 10.40 9.97 -13.19
C HIS A 4 11.24 11.25 -13.24
N THR A 5 12.38 11.25 -13.94
CA THR A 5 13.28 12.42 -14.07
C THR A 5 12.66 13.62 -14.79
N ALA A 6 11.48 13.46 -15.41
CA ALA A 6 10.78 14.57 -16.07
C ALA A 6 9.98 15.45 -15.10
N LEU A 7 9.79 15.04 -13.83
CA LEU A 7 9.11 15.85 -12.84
C LEU A 7 10.10 16.78 -12.10
N PRO A 8 9.69 18.01 -11.74
CA PRO A 8 10.45 18.83 -10.80
C PRO A 8 10.70 18.06 -9.50
N ALA A 9 11.84 18.27 -8.86
CA ALA A 9 12.18 17.60 -7.59
C ALA A 9 11.16 17.85 -6.47
N THR A 10 10.41 18.96 -6.56
CA THR A 10 9.34 19.33 -5.60
C THR A 10 8.03 18.57 -5.80
N LEU A 11 7.88 17.83 -6.90
CA LEU A 11 6.67 17.06 -7.20
C LEU A 11 6.99 15.56 -7.22
N PRO A 12 6.93 14.88 -6.07
CA PRO A 12 7.14 13.44 -6.04
C PRO A 12 6.05 12.73 -6.87
N PRO A 13 6.42 11.69 -7.63
CA PRO A 13 5.47 10.95 -8.45
C PRO A 13 4.46 10.23 -7.56
N ARG A 14 3.16 10.41 -7.86
CA ARG A 14 2.08 9.75 -7.10
C ARG A 14 1.96 8.25 -7.38
N LEU A 15 2.20 7.84 -8.63
CA LEU A 15 2.15 6.44 -9.04
C LEU A 15 3.58 5.93 -9.23
N ILE A 16 3.95 4.91 -8.45
CA ILE A 16 5.30 4.34 -8.44
C ILE A 16 5.29 2.88 -8.88
N GLY A 17 6.42 2.42 -9.43
CA GLY A 17 6.57 1.02 -9.84
C GLY A 17 6.84 0.09 -8.66
N ARG A 18 6.77 -1.22 -8.90
CA ARG A 18 6.96 -2.28 -7.88
C ARG A 18 8.20 -2.08 -7.01
N GLU A 19 9.37 -1.93 -7.62
CA GLU A 19 10.64 -1.75 -6.89
C GLU A 19 10.62 -0.51 -5.97
N ALA A 20 10.05 0.59 -6.47
CA ALA A 20 9.93 1.82 -5.68
C ALA A 20 8.89 1.68 -4.55
N ALA A 21 7.78 0.96 -4.79
CA ALA A 21 6.78 0.69 -3.76
C ALA A 21 7.34 -0.20 -2.64
N ALA A 22 8.11 -1.23 -2.99
CA ALA A 22 8.80 -2.08 -2.03
C ALA A 22 9.82 -1.29 -1.20
N ALA A 23 10.65 -0.48 -1.85
CA ALA A 23 11.59 0.41 -1.18
C ALA A 23 10.88 1.42 -0.27
N TYR A 24 9.73 1.96 -0.69
CA TYR A 24 8.90 2.87 0.11
C TYR A 24 8.44 2.20 1.42
N CYS A 25 8.09 0.92 1.36
CA CYS A 25 7.68 0.12 2.52
C CYS A 25 8.87 -0.52 3.27
N ALA A 26 10.11 -0.13 2.97
CA ALA A 26 11.34 -0.67 3.57
C ALA A 26 11.50 -2.20 3.46
N VAL A 27 11.03 -2.81 2.37
CA VAL A 27 11.10 -4.26 2.13
C VAL A 27 11.68 -4.61 0.77
N SER A 28 12.07 -5.88 0.58
CA SER A 28 12.42 -6.41 -0.74
C SER A 28 11.17 -6.51 -1.63
N ALA A 29 11.36 -6.43 -2.95
CA ALA A 29 10.23 -6.47 -3.86
C ALA A 29 9.49 -7.82 -3.87
N SER A 30 10.18 -8.93 -3.62
CA SER A 30 9.54 -10.24 -3.47
C SER A 30 8.72 -10.35 -2.19
N PHE A 31 9.18 -9.75 -1.09
CA PHE A 31 8.39 -9.71 0.14
C PHE A 31 7.21 -8.75 0.02
N PHE A 32 7.38 -7.62 -0.67
CA PHE A 32 6.29 -6.71 -0.99
C PHE A 32 5.15 -7.41 -1.75
N ASP A 33 5.46 -8.23 -2.77
CA ASP A 33 4.43 -9.00 -3.47
C ASP A 33 3.67 -9.93 -2.52
N GLN A 34 4.36 -10.58 -1.57
CA GLN A 34 3.70 -11.40 -0.55
C GLN A 34 2.80 -10.58 0.37
N LEU A 35 3.18 -9.34 0.71
CA LEU A 35 2.33 -8.45 1.50
C LEU A 35 1.07 -8.03 0.72
N VAL A 36 1.19 -7.81 -0.59
CA VAL A 36 0.04 -7.54 -1.46
C VAL A 36 -0.88 -8.75 -1.54
N ASP A 37 -0.33 -9.95 -1.72
CA ASP A 37 -1.11 -11.19 -1.76
C ASP A 37 -1.83 -11.49 -0.43
N ARG A 38 -1.22 -11.09 0.70
CA ARG A 38 -1.82 -11.19 2.04
C ARG A 38 -2.83 -10.07 2.34
N GLY A 39 -3.00 -9.09 1.45
CA GLY A 39 -3.89 -7.95 1.65
C GLY A 39 -3.37 -6.90 2.65
N LEU A 40 -2.11 -7.01 3.08
CA LEU A 40 -1.45 -6.03 3.95
C LEU A 40 -0.97 -4.80 3.17
N MET A 41 -0.81 -4.93 1.86
CA MET A 41 -0.47 -3.84 0.94
C MET A 41 -1.50 -3.77 -0.20
N PRO A 42 -1.75 -2.59 -0.78
CA PRO A 42 -2.74 -2.42 -1.83
C PRO A 42 -2.33 -3.15 -3.12
N ALA A 43 -3.33 -3.69 -3.82
CA ALA A 43 -3.17 -4.22 -5.16
C ALA A 43 -2.73 -3.11 -6.15
N PRO A 44 -1.95 -3.45 -7.19
CA PRO A 44 -1.52 -2.47 -8.18
C PRO A 44 -2.71 -1.88 -8.94
N LYS A 45 -2.65 -0.58 -9.22
CA LYS A 45 -3.48 0.06 -10.24
C LYS A 45 -2.98 -0.33 -11.63
N LEU A 46 -3.91 -0.69 -12.51
CA LEU A 46 -3.67 -0.94 -13.92
C LEU A 46 -3.80 0.37 -14.72
N ILE A 47 -2.70 0.83 -15.31
CA ILE A 47 -2.67 1.95 -16.25
C ILE A 47 -2.69 1.34 -17.66
N GLY A 48 -3.89 1.27 -18.25
CA GLY A 48 -4.13 0.48 -19.46
C GLY A 48 -3.88 -1.02 -19.20
N ASP A 49 -3.46 -1.75 -20.22
CA ASP A 49 -3.43 -3.23 -20.15
C ASP A 49 -2.15 -3.81 -19.54
N LYS A 50 -1.03 -3.08 -19.59
CA LYS A 50 0.30 -3.65 -19.31
C LYS A 50 1.03 -3.03 -18.13
N ARG A 51 0.66 -1.82 -17.70
CA ARG A 51 1.42 -1.10 -16.68
C ARG A 51 0.75 -1.21 -15.32
N ARG A 52 1.45 -1.83 -14.38
CA ARG A 52 1.10 -1.85 -12.96
C ARG A 52 1.84 -0.74 -12.22
N ALA A 53 1.12 0.02 -11.40
CA ALA A 53 1.70 1.05 -10.53
C ALA A 53 0.92 1.12 -9.20
N TRP A 54 1.59 1.56 -8.15
CA TRP A 54 1.01 1.72 -6.83
C TRP A 54 0.86 3.19 -6.50
N ASP A 55 -0.28 3.56 -5.92
CA ASP A 55 -0.53 4.92 -5.43
C ASP A 55 0.11 5.07 -4.07
N VAL A 56 1.02 6.04 -3.93
CA VAL A 56 1.71 6.34 -2.67
C VAL A 56 0.72 6.55 -1.53
N ARG A 57 -0.41 7.26 -1.76
CA ARG A 57 -1.40 7.49 -0.70
C ARG A 57 -2.11 6.23 -0.24
N ALA A 58 -2.27 5.25 -1.14
CA ALA A 58 -2.83 3.96 -0.76
C ALA A 58 -1.83 3.11 0.01
N LEU A 59 -0.53 3.27 -0.29
CA LEU A 59 0.55 2.67 0.51
C LEU A 59 0.58 3.29 1.90
N ASP A 60 0.52 4.63 2.03
CA ASP A 60 0.46 5.33 3.31
C ASP A 60 -0.67 4.79 4.19
N LEU A 61 -1.89 4.74 3.65
CA LEU A 61 -3.05 4.23 4.38
C LEU A 61 -2.90 2.75 4.80
N ALA A 62 -2.22 1.94 3.99
CA ALA A 62 -1.97 0.54 4.33
C ALA A 62 -0.91 0.42 5.43
N ILE A 63 0.14 1.26 5.38
CA ILE A 63 1.19 1.35 6.40
C ILE A 63 0.58 1.81 7.74
N ASP A 64 -0.28 2.82 7.73
CA ASP A 64 -0.96 3.33 8.93
C ASP A 64 -1.84 2.26 9.62
N ARG A 65 -2.26 1.23 8.89
CA ARG A 65 -3.08 0.12 9.39
C ARG A 65 -2.26 -1.10 9.82
N LEU A 66 -0.96 -1.11 9.60
CA LEU A 66 -0.13 -2.22 10.03
C LEU A 66 -0.13 -2.30 11.57
N PRO A 67 -0.14 -3.51 12.14
CA PRO A 67 -0.02 -3.66 13.57
C PRO A 67 1.33 -3.12 14.05
N VAL A 68 1.32 -2.40 15.17
CA VAL A 68 2.52 -2.00 15.88
C VAL A 68 2.95 -3.18 16.76
N ASP A 69 4.25 -3.48 16.79
CA ASP A 69 4.78 -4.55 17.64
C ASP A 69 4.42 -4.30 19.12
N GLY A 70 3.73 -5.26 19.73
CA GLY A 70 3.21 -5.15 21.10
C GLY A 70 1.82 -4.49 21.24
N GLU A 71 1.23 -3.94 20.18
CA GLU A 71 -0.16 -3.49 20.20
C GLU A 71 -1.11 -4.62 19.81
N VAL A 72 -2.09 -4.90 20.68
CA VAL A 72 -3.19 -5.82 20.37
C VAL A 72 -4.22 -5.02 19.59
N SER A 73 -4.32 -5.23 18.27
CA SER A 73 -5.37 -4.62 17.46
C SER A 73 -6.73 -5.06 18.01
N GLN A 74 -7.46 -4.18 18.69
CA GLN A 74 -8.88 -4.40 18.96
C GLN A 74 -9.59 -4.37 17.62
N ALA A 75 -10.05 -5.54 17.16
CA ALA A 75 -11.02 -5.59 16.07
C ALA A 75 -12.25 -4.81 16.56
N ASP A 76 -12.57 -3.71 15.88
CA ASP A 76 -13.77 -2.91 16.12
C ASP A 76 -15.00 -3.71 15.67
N ASP A 77 -15.42 -4.69 16.47
CA ASP A 77 -16.69 -5.41 16.34
C ASP A 77 -17.85 -4.58 16.95
N THR A 78 -17.87 -3.27 16.73
CA THR A 78 -18.81 -2.33 17.40
C THR A 78 -20.27 -2.44 16.91
N TRP A 79 -20.57 -3.32 15.96
CA TRP A 79 -21.88 -3.39 15.27
C TRP A 79 -22.54 -4.78 15.24
N ALA A 80 -22.06 -5.76 16.00
CA ALA A 80 -22.62 -7.11 15.98
C ALA A 80 -23.98 -7.28 16.69
N ASP A 81 -24.42 -6.33 17.52
CA ASP A 81 -25.52 -6.54 18.48
C ASP A 81 -26.80 -5.70 18.23
N VAL A 82 -27.03 -5.16 17.03
CA VAL A 82 -28.16 -4.20 16.81
C VAL A 82 -29.52 -4.86 16.52
N ASP A 83 -29.61 -6.16 16.22
CA ASP A 83 -30.89 -6.80 15.85
C ASP A 83 -31.43 -7.77 16.92
N ALA A 84 -31.74 -7.26 18.11
CA ALA A 84 -32.52 -7.99 19.13
C ALA A 84 -33.45 -7.07 19.94
N ALA A 85 -34.50 -6.53 19.32
CA ALA A 85 -35.69 -6.01 20.02
C ALA A 85 -36.92 -5.97 19.11
#